data_AF-A0A2K3JXA0-F1
#
_entry.id   AF-A0A2K3JXA0-F1
#
_cell.length_a   1.000
_cell.length_b   1.000
_cell.length_c   1.000
_cell.angle_alpha   90.00
_cell.angle_beta   90.00
_cell.angle_gamma   90.00
#
_symmetry.space_group_name_H-M   'P 1'
#
loop_
_entity.id
_entity.type
_entity.pdbx_description
1 polymer ?
#
loop_
_entity_poly.entity_id
_entity_poly.type
_entity_poly.pdbx_seq_one_letter_code
_entity_poly.pdbx_strand_id
1 'polypeptide(L)'
;GDGSDTFFWTDPWVDGISLRERFGRLFDLAENKSATVAEMFSRGWEVGGEAWQWRRQLRAWEEELLGECQAFLLTISLQDHVSDRWLWRTDLDDGYTVRDAYQLLTSQDDVTLDAASGLIWHRQVPLKVSICAWRLLRDRLPTKANLVTRGILSTEAHFCVFGCGEVESAQHLFLYCSSLG
;
A
#
# COMPACT_ATOMS: atom_id res chain seq x y z
N GLY A 1 10.05 -3.08 20.86
CA GLY A 1 9.78 -3.23 22.29
C GLY A 1 10.30 -4.58 22.69
N ASP A 2 9.53 -5.28 23.49
CA ASP A 2 9.76 -6.64 23.94
C ASP A 2 9.36 -7.69 22.89
N GLY A 3 8.65 -7.30 21.82
CA GLY A 3 8.28 -8.18 20.73
C GLY A 3 7.08 -9.10 21.02
N SER A 4 6.36 -8.88 22.13
CA SER A 4 5.27 -9.75 22.58
C SER A 4 3.99 -9.57 21.75
N ASP A 5 3.75 -8.37 21.23
CA ASP A 5 2.56 -8.03 20.44
C ASP A 5 2.87 -7.91 18.94
N THR A 6 4.04 -8.39 18.52
CA THR A 6 4.54 -8.29 17.15
C THR A 6 4.75 -9.68 16.57
N PHE A 7 4.12 -9.99 15.43
CA PHE A 7 4.30 -11.25 14.73
C PHE A 7 5.61 -11.28 13.94
N PHE A 8 6.39 -12.33 14.16
CA PHE A 8 7.74 -12.46 13.59
C PHE A 8 7.75 -12.43 12.06
N TRP A 9 6.81 -13.14 11.41
CA TRP A 9 6.82 -13.27 9.96
C TRP A 9 6.05 -12.17 9.24
N THR A 10 4.89 -11.77 9.77
CA THR A 10 3.92 -10.97 9.02
C THR A 10 4.05 -9.48 9.27
N ASP A 11 4.51 -9.07 10.45
CA ASP A 11 4.57 -7.65 10.78
C ASP A 11 5.88 -7.04 10.25
N PRO A 12 5.86 -5.77 9.80
CA PRO A 12 7.05 -5.08 9.28
C PRO A 12 7.88 -4.49 10.41
N TRP A 13 8.38 -5.33 11.31
CA TRP A 13 9.10 -4.90 12.53
C TRP A 13 10.61 -4.73 12.32
N VAL A 14 11.14 -5.07 11.15
CA VAL A 14 12.55 -4.82 10.76
C VAL A 14 12.58 -4.13 9.39
N ASP A 15 13.29 -3.00 9.27
CA ASP A 15 13.46 -2.22 8.04
C ASP A 15 12.16 -1.85 7.28
N GLY A 16 11.01 -1.87 7.96
CA GLY A 16 9.71 -1.52 7.38
C GLY A 16 9.17 -2.52 6.35
N ILE A 17 9.75 -3.71 6.24
CA ILE A 17 9.30 -4.81 5.37
C ILE A 17 9.14 -6.08 6.23
N SER A 18 8.09 -6.85 5.99
CA SER A 18 7.88 -8.10 6.74
C SER A 18 8.93 -9.17 6.35
N LEU A 19 9.33 -10.02 7.30
CA LEU A 19 10.23 -11.14 7.00
C LEU A 19 9.59 -12.14 6.03
N ARG A 20 8.26 -12.23 5.99
CA ARG A 20 7.52 -12.97 4.96
C ARG A 20 7.77 -12.44 3.55
N GLU A 21 7.83 -11.13 3.36
CA GLU A 21 8.10 -10.54 2.05
C GLU A 21 9.57 -10.73 1.65
N ARG A 22 10.49 -10.53 2.59
CA ARG A 22 11.93 -10.64 2.34
C ARG A 22 12.41 -12.09 2.18
N PHE A 23 11.90 -13.00 3.01
CA PHE A 23 12.28 -14.41 3.09
C PHE A 23 11.08 -15.34 2.86
N GLY A 24 10.28 -15.05 1.82
CA GLY A 24 9.04 -15.79 1.54
C GLY A 24 9.22 -17.31 1.43
N ARG A 25 10.38 -17.76 0.94
CA ARG A 25 10.68 -19.20 0.88
C ARG A 25 10.78 -19.85 2.25
N LEU A 26 11.38 -19.18 3.23
CA LEU A 26 11.44 -19.67 4.61
C LEU A 26 10.05 -19.64 5.24
N PHE A 27 9.31 -18.56 5.04
CA PHE A 27 7.92 -18.44 5.51
C PHE A 27 7.01 -19.57 5.00
N ASP A 28 7.17 -19.99 3.75
CA ASP A 28 6.40 -21.11 3.18
C ASP A 28 6.69 -22.45 3.87
N LEU A 29 7.91 -22.61 4.40
CA LEU A 29 8.39 -23.81 5.07
C LEU A 29 8.15 -23.79 6.58
N ALA A 30 8.05 -22.60 7.18
CA ALA A 30 7.84 -22.42 8.61
C ALA A 30 6.50 -23.01 9.07
N GLU A 31 6.51 -23.72 10.19
CA GLU A 31 5.28 -24.22 10.84
C GLU A 31 4.71 -23.16 11.80
N ASN A 32 5.58 -22.43 12.49
CA ASN A 32 5.25 -21.41 13.47
C ASN A 32 5.03 -20.03 12.85
N LYS A 33 4.12 -19.95 11.86
CA LYS A 33 3.87 -18.72 11.07
C LYS A 33 3.30 -17.56 11.89
N SER A 34 2.63 -17.86 12.99
CA SER A 34 2.02 -16.90 13.91
C SER A 34 2.83 -16.68 15.19
N ALA A 35 4.09 -17.14 15.25
CA ALA A 35 4.92 -16.90 16.41
C ALA A 35 5.25 -15.41 16.55
N THR A 36 5.33 -14.94 17.79
CA THR A 36 5.73 -13.56 18.08
C THR A 36 7.25 -13.39 18.00
N VAL A 37 7.71 -12.15 17.90
CA VAL A 37 9.15 -11.83 17.93
C VAL A 37 9.76 -12.28 19.26
N ALA A 38 9.07 -12.03 20.39
CA ALA A 38 9.49 -12.48 21.71
C ALA A 38 9.62 -14.01 21.79
N GLU A 39 8.65 -14.76 21.26
CA GLU A 39 8.68 -16.22 21.24
C GLU A 39 9.87 -16.75 20.43
N MET A 40 10.09 -16.19 19.23
CA MET A 40 11.19 -16.59 18.37
C MET A 40 12.56 -16.26 19.00
N PHE A 41 12.67 -15.12 19.66
CA PHE A 41 13.89 -14.73 20.38
C PHE A 41 14.16 -15.66 21.56
N SER A 42 13.14 -15.94 22.39
CA SER A 42 13.28 -16.78 23.59
C SER A 42 13.69 -18.23 23.28
N ARG A 43 13.28 -18.76 22.12
CA ARG A 43 13.64 -20.09 21.64
C ARG A 43 15.02 -20.13 20.97
N GLY A 44 15.67 -18.99 20.79
CA GLY A 44 16.92 -18.84 20.06
C GLY A 44 16.67 -18.90 18.54
N TRP A 45 16.47 -17.74 17.91
CA TRP A 45 16.43 -17.63 16.45
C TRP A 45 17.81 -17.66 15.79
N GLU A 46 18.87 -17.75 16.58
CA GLU A 46 20.25 -17.80 16.10
C GLU A 46 20.65 -19.21 15.62
N VAL A 47 21.90 -19.33 15.15
CA VAL A 47 22.44 -20.60 14.67
C VAL A 47 22.40 -21.65 15.79
N GLY A 48 21.67 -22.73 15.55
CA GLY A 48 21.55 -23.84 16.51
C GLY A 48 20.47 -23.69 17.57
N GLY A 49 19.67 -22.62 17.53
CA GLY A 49 18.51 -22.47 18.42
C GLY A 49 17.24 -23.18 17.93
N GLU A 50 16.24 -23.27 18.80
CA GLU A 50 15.02 -24.07 18.61
C GLU A 50 13.84 -23.28 18.05
N ALA A 51 14.05 -22.01 17.67
CA ALA A 51 12.99 -21.15 17.15
C ALA A 51 12.47 -21.61 15.78
N TRP A 52 13.31 -22.24 14.97
CA TRP A 52 13.01 -22.58 13.59
C TRP A 52 12.35 -23.96 13.49
N GLN A 53 11.06 -23.98 13.15
CA GLN A 53 10.29 -25.21 12.93
C GLN A 53 9.89 -25.32 11.47
N TRP A 54 10.37 -26.36 10.80
CA TRP A 54 10.18 -26.55 9.36
C TRP A 54 9.33 -27.77 9.07
N ARG A 55 8.37 -27.63 8.14
CA ARG A 55 7.52 -28.75 7.68
C ARG A 55 8.29 -29.92 7.03
N ARG A 56 9.55 -29.68 6.66
CA ARG A 56 10.51 -30.66 6.13
C ARG A 56 11.92 -30.14 6.34
N GLN A 57 12.91 -31.02 6.22
CA GLN A 57 14.33 -30.61 6.16
C GLN A 57 14.56 -29.60 5.03
N LEU A 58 15.37 -28.58 5.33
CA LEU A 58 15.79 -27.57 4.37
C LEU A 58 16.75 -28.18 3.34
N ARG A 59 16.76 -27.60 2.15
CA ARG A 59 17.78 -27.89 1.13
C ARG A 59 18.97 -26.96 1.35
N ALA A 60 20.14 -27.30 0.82
CA ALA A 60 21.36 -26.50 1.00
C ALA A 60 21.17 -24.99 0.73
N TRP A 61 20.50 -24.61 -0.37
CA TRP A 61 20.24 -23.20 -0.67
C TRP A 61 19.17 -22.55 0.24
N GLU A 62 18.30 -23.33 0.87
CA GLU A 62 17.35 -22.84 1.88
C GLU A 62 18.07 -22.65 3.23
N GLU A 63 19.09 -23.46 3.53
CA GLU A 63 19.97 -23.27 4.69
C GLU A 63 20.87 -22.03 4.53
N GLU A 64 21.39 -21.77 3.33
CA GLU A 64 22.09 -20.52 3.02
C GLU A 64 21.19 -19.30 3.25
N LEU A 65 19.94 -19.35 2.76
CA LEU A 65 18.95 -18.30 2.97
C LEU A 65 18.59 -18.12 4.46
N LEU A 66 18.53 -19.22 5.22
CA LEU A 66 18.36 -19.15 6.68
C LEU A 66 19.56 -18.47 7.34
N GLY A 67 20.78 -18.77 6.91
CA GLY A 67 22.00 -18.11 7.40
C GLY A 67 21.98 -16.60 7.17
N GLU A 68 21.51 -16.14 6.00
CA GLU A 68 21.31 -14.72 5.72
C GLU A 68 20.26 -14.08 6.66
N CYS A 69 19.14 -14.78 6.88
CA CYS A 69 18.09 -14.33 7.80
C CYS A 69 18.62 -14.23 9.24
N GLN A 70 19.35 -15.23 9.72
CA GLN A 70 19.94 -15.24 11.05
C GLN A 70 20.97 -14.12 11.20
N ALA A 71 21.86 -13.94 10.23
CA ALA A 71 22.84 -12.85 10.23
C ALA A 71 22.18 -11.47 10.29
N PHE A 72 21.05 -11.31 9.59
CA PHE A 72 20.25 -10.10 9.64
C PHE A 72 19.66 -9.86 11.05
N LEU A 73 19.10 -10.91 11.67
CA LEU A 73 18.51 -10.83 13.02
C LEU A 73 19.54 -10.58 14.13
N LEU A 74 20.81 -10.96 13.95
CA LEU A 74 21.88 -10.68 14.92
C LEU A 74 22.09 -9.18 15.17
N THR A 75 21.68 -8.32 14.24
CA THR A 75 21.79 -6.86 14.40
C THR A 75 20.69 -6.28 15.31
N ILE A 76 19.70 -7.09 15.67
CA ILE A 76 18.51 -6.65 16.39
C ILE A 76 18.61 -7.04 17.87
N SER A 77 18.29 -6.08 18.74
CA SER A 77 18.17 -6.30 20.18
C SER A 77 16.76 -5.93 20.64
N LEU A 78 16.11 -6.86 21.35
CA LEU A 78 14.83 -6.59 22.00
C LEU A 78 15.06 -5.77 23.27
N GLN A 79 14.10 -4.91 23.59
CA GLN A 79 14.15 -4.07 24.77
C GLN A 79 13.23 -4.68 25.82
N ASP A 80 13.81 -5.48 26.71
CA ASP A 80 13.07 -6.10 27.81
C ASP A 80 12.34 -5.02 28.62
N HIS A 81 11.07 -5.31 28.94
CA HIS A 81 10.16 -4.42 29.70
C HIS A 81 9.67 -3.17 28.96
N VAL A 82 9.92 -3.02 27.66
CA VAL A 82 9.34 -1.95 26.85
C VAL A 82 8.26 -2.53 25.94
N SER A 83 6.99 -2.26 26.22
CA SER A 83 5.88 -2.73 25.38
C SER A 83 6.02 -2.28 23.92
N ASP A 84 5.54 -3.11 23.00
CA ASP A 84 5.51 -2.79 21.58
C ASP A 84 4.60 -1.59 21.28
N ARG A 85 4.98 -0.83 20.26
CA ARG A 85 4.25 0.37 19.81
C ARG A 85 4.27 0.46 18.30
N TRP A 86 3.16 0.92 17.73
CA TRP A 86 3.08 1.24 16.32
C TRP A 86 3.93 2.47 16.00
N LEU A 87 4.78 2.34 14.99
CA LEU A 87 5.55 3.45 14.44
C LEU A 87 4.94 3.91 13.11
N TRP A 88 4.88 5.22 12.92
CA TRP A 88 4.40 5.79 11.68
C TRP A 88 5.54 5.78 10.65
N ARG A 89 5.27 5.28 9.45
CA ARG A 89 6.33 4.97 8.47
C ARG A 89 7.00 6.22 7.87
N THR A 90 6.31 7.37 7.85
CA THR A 90 6.86 8.59 7.25
C THR A 90 7.67 9.45 8.21
N ASP A 91 7.48 9.26 9.52
CA ASP A 91 8.21 10.00 10.55
C ASP A 91 8.38 9.12 11.78
N LEU A 92 9.63 8.77 12.07
CA LEU A 92 10.00 7.90 13.18
C LEU A 92 10.00 8.64 14.52
N ASP A 93 10.07 9.97 14.51
CA ASP A 93 10.23 10.80 15.70
C ASP A 93 8.91 11.47 16.13
N ASP A 94 8.16 12.07 15.20
CA ASP A 94 6.92 12.80 15.51
C ASP A 94 5.65 11.92 15.44
N GLY A 95 5.77 10.66 15.00
CA GLY A 95 4.68 9.71 14.93
C GLY A 95 3.60 10.06 13.91
N TYR A 96 2.36 9.60 14.14
CA TYR A 96 1.25 9.85 13.21
C TYR A 96 0.72 11.28 13.37
N THR A 97 0.68 12.04 12.27
CA THR A 97 -0.09 13.28 12.19
C THR A 97 -1.10 13.24 11.04
N VAL A 98 -2.26 13.85 11.26
CA VAL A 98 -3.31 13.99 10.23
C VAL A 98 -2.77 14.74 9.01
N ARG A 99 -1.89 15.73 9.23
CA ARG A 99 -1.26 16.52 8.17
C ARG A 99 -0.43 15.64 7.25
N ASP A 100 0.47 14.83 7.81
CA ASP A 100 1.43 14.06 7.01
C ASP A 100 0.73 12.89 6.31
N ALA A 101 -0.26 12.27 6.98
CA ALA A 101 -1.14 11.29 6.34
C ALA A 101 -1.94 11.89 5.18
N TYR A 102 -2.49 13.11 5.35
CA TYR A 102 -3.21 13.80 4.29
C TYR A 102 -2.30 14.14 3.11
N GLN A 103 -1.09 14.64 3.37
CA GLN A 103 -0.10 14.94 2.33
C GLN A 103 0.32 13.66 1.58
N LEU A 104 0.61 12.57 2.29
CA LEU A 104 0.94 11.28 1.66
C LEU A 104 -0.17 10.84 0.70
N LEU A 105 -1.44 10.89 1.14
CA LEU A 105 -2.60 10.50 0.34
C LEU A 105 -2.89 11.44 -0.83
N THR A 106 -2.51 12.71 -0.74
CA THR A 106 -2.83 13.72 -1.77
C THR A 106 -1.68 14.03 -2.72
N SER A 107 -0.44 13.62 -2.40
CA SER A 107 0.75 13.87 -3.22
C SER A 107 0.77 13.15 -4.57
N GLN A 108 0.02 12.05 -4.73
CA GLN A 108 -0.06 11.30 -6.01
C GLN A 108 -1.08 11.87 -7.00
N ASP A 109 -1.96 12.78 -6.57
CA ASP A 109 -3.12 13.26 -7.33
C ASP A 109 -2.92 14.67 -7.93
N ASP A 110 -1.69 15.19 -7.93
CA ASP A 110 -1.36 16.43 -8.62
C ASP A 110 -1.19 16.17 -10.12
N VAL A 111 -2.33 15.95 -10.79
CA VAL A 111 -2.48 16.48 -12.14
C VAL A 111 -2.16 17.97 -12.00
N THR A 112 -1.08 18.43 -12.63
CA THR A 112 -0.59 19.82 -12.60
C THR A 112 -1.64 20.77 -13.19
N LEU A 113 -2.67 21.03 -12.39
CA LEU A 113 -3.82 21.88 -12.68
C LEU A 113 -3.54 23.34 -12.36
N ASP A 114 -2.32 23.64 -11.88
CA ASP A 114 -1.91 24.98 -11.49
C ASP A 114 -2.13 25.99 -12.62
N ALA A 115 -1.79 25.59 -13.86
CA ALA A 115 -2.02 26.42 -15.05
C ALA A 115 -3.50 26.67 -15.37
N ALA A 116 -4.41 25.74 -15.04
CA ALA A 116 -5.84 25.86 -15.32
C ALA A 116 -6.63 26.44 -14.14
N SER A 117 -6.06 26.47 -12.93
CA SER A 117 -6.73 26.91 -11.70
C SER A 117 -7.28 28.34 -11.82
N GLY A 118 -6.50 29.25 -12.39
CA GLY A 118 -6.91 30.64 -12.62
C GLY A 118 -8.09 30.78 -13.58
N LEU A 119 -8.25 29.85 -14.53
CA LEU A 119 -9.38 29.82 -15.47
C LEU A 119 -10.61 29.17 -14.83
N ILE A 120 -10.45 28.07 -14.10
CA ILE A 120 -11.53 27.33 -13.45
C ILE A 120 -12.23 28.20 -12.41
N TRP A 121 -11.46 28.87 -11.56
CA TRP A 121 -11.97 29.63 -10.41
C TRP A 121 -12.11 31.13 -10.68
N HIS A 122 -12.17 31.53 -11.95
CA HIS A 122 -12.33 32.93 -12.32
C HIS A 122 -13.69 33.47 -11.85
N ARG A 123 -13.72 34.72 -11.34
CA ARG A 123 -14.92 35.33 -10.73
C ARG A 123 -16.15 35.42 -11.65
N GLN A 124 -15.94 35.41 -12.96
CA GLN A 124 -17.02 35.47 -13.96
C GLN A 124 -17.60 34.09 -14.30
N VAL A 125 -16.94 32.99 -13.89
CA VAL A 125 -17.40 31.64 -14.15
C VAL A 125 -18.39 31.24 -13.05
N PRO A 126 -19.63 30.83 -13.37
CA PRO A 126 -20.55 30.34 -12.37
C PRO A 126 -19.98 29.11 -11.64
N LEU A 127 -20.15 29.04 -10.31
CA LEU A 127 -19.57 27.98 -9.49
C LEU A 127 -19.87 26.56 -9.99
N LYS A 128 -21.06 26.31 -10.52
CA LYS A 128 -21.43 25.01 -11.09
C LYS A 128 -20.52 24.59 -12.26
N VAL A 129 -20.07 25.55 -13.07
CA VAL A 129 -19.15 25.32 -14.20
C VAL A 129 -17.74 25.08 -13.68
N SER A 130 -17.28 25.88 -12.71
CA SER A 130 -15.98 25.68 -12.05
C SER A 130 -15.87 24.30 -11.41
N ILE A 131 -16.90 23.88 -10.66
CA ILE A 131 -16.94 22.55 -10.03
C ILE A 131 -16.93 21.45 -11.10
N CYS A 132 -17.70 21.61 -12.18
CA CYS A 132 -17.72 20.64 -13.28
C CYS A 132 -16.34 20.53 -13.95
N ALA A 133 -15.70 21.65 -14.30
CA ALA A 133 -14.38 21.69 -14.92
C ALA A 133 -13.29 21.11 -14.00
N TRP A 134 -13.33 21.45 -12.70
CA TRP A 134 -12.41 20.88 -11.72
C TRP A 134 -12.57 19.35 -11.59
N ARG A 135 -13.81 18.85 -11.55
CA ARG A 135 -14.08 17.41 -11.54
C ARG A 135 -13.66 16.74 -12.85
N LEU A 136 -13.88 17.38 -14.00
CA LEU A 136 -13.48 16.90 -15.31
C LEU A 136 -11.96 16.68 -15.36
N LEU A 137 -11.19 17.68 -14.95
CA LEU A 137 -9.73 17.67 -15.05
C LEU A 137 -9.06 16.71 -14.06
N ARG A 138 -9.74 16.34 -12.98
CA ARG A 138 -9.28 15.32 -12.03
C ARG A 138 -9.83 13.92 -12.30
N ASP A 139 -10.49 13.73 -13.44
CA ASP A 139 -11.21 12.49 -13.79
C ASP A 139 -12.14 12.01 -12.65
N ARG A 140 -12.86 12.95 -12.04
CA ARG A 140 -13.81 12.70 -10.93
C ARG A 140 -15.28 12.85 -11.36
N LEU A 141 -15.56 13.01 -12.65
CA LEU A 141 -16.94 12.97 -13.16
C LEU A 141 -17.53 11.55 -13.05
N PRO A 142 -18.85 11.41 -12.88
CA PRO A 142 -19.52 10.12 -12.80
C PRO A 142 -19.68 9.47 -14.19
N THR A 143 -18.60 9.35 -14.93
CA THR A 143 -18.56 8.60 -16.19
C THR A 143 -18.68 7.11 -15.89
N LYS A 144 -19.20 6.30 -16.84
CA LYS A 144 -19.31 4.86 -16.60
C LYS A 144 -17.95 4.21 -16.32
N ALA A 145 -16.87 4.67 -16.94
CA ALA A 145 -15.52 4.21 -16.61
C ALA A 145 -15.19 4.40 -15.11
N ASN A 146 -15.40 5.62 -14.58
CA ASN A 146 -15.14 5.91 -13.17
C ASN A 146 -16.08 5.15 -12.22
N LEU A 147 -17.32 4.91 -12.62
CA LEU A 147 -18.27 4.13 -11.82
C LEU A 147 -17.89 2.64 -11.78
N VAL A 148 -17.34 2.09 -12.86
CA VAL A 148 -16.80 0.71 -12.89
C VAL A 148 -15.55 0.60 -12.02
N THR A 149 -14.60 1.54 -12.11
CA THR A 149 -13.40 1.56 -11.25
C THR A 149 -13.75 1.62 -9.76
N ARG A 150 -14.90 2.25 -9.41
CA ARG A 150 -15.42 2.32 -8.04
C ARG A 150 -16.29 1.12 -7.64
N GLY A 151 -16.50 0.15 -8.53
CA GLY A 151 -17.36 -1.02 -8.28
C GLY A 151 -18.85 -0.70 -8.17
N ILE A 152 -19.30 0.45 -8.67
CA ILE A 152 -20.72 0.86 -8.66
C ILE A 152 -21.47 0.23 -9.85
N LEU A 153 -20.80 0.13 -11.00
CA LEU A 153 -21.32 -0.53 -12.21
C LEU A 153 -20.57 -1.83 -12.50
N SER A 154 -21.25 -2.75 -13.19
CA SER A 154 -20.62 -3.98 -13.68
C SER A 154 -19.53 -3.68 -14.71
N THR A 155 -18.53 -4.55 -14.80
CA THR A 155 -17.39 -4.41 -15.72
C THR A 155 -17.80 -4.33 -17.19
N GLU A 156 -18.98 -4.82 -17.57
CA GLU A 156 -19.49 -4.80 -18.95
C GLU A 156 -20.23 -3.49 -19.28
N ALA A 157 -20.54 -2.67 -18.27
CA ALA A 157 -21.36 -1.46 -18.41
C ALA A 157 -20.53 -0.19 -18.64
N HIS A 158 -19.31 -0.29 -19.16
CA HIS A 158 -18.38 0.84 -19.30
C HIS A 158 -18.46 1.58 -20.65
N PHE A 159 -19.28 1.10 -21.59
CA PHE A 159 -19.39 1.67 -22.94
C PHE A 159 -20.17 2.98 -22.98
N CYS A 160 -19.75 3.87 -23.89
CA CYS A 160 -20.29 5.19 -24.14
C CYS A 160 -21.82 5.19 -24.27
N VAL A 161 -22.49 6.10 -23.54
CA VAL A 161 -23.94 6.29 -23.60
C VAL A 161 -24.46 6.61 -25.01
N PHE A 162 -23.63 7.21 -25.87
CA PHE A 162 -24.00 7.53 -27.26
C PHE A 162 -23.91 6.34 -28.21
N GLY A 163 -23.44 5.18 -27.75
CA GLY A 163 -23.44 3.94 -28.53
C GLY A 163 -22.35 3.85 -29.60
N CYS A 164 -21.28 4.66 -29.51
CA CYS A 164 -20.16 4.61 -30.45
C CYS A 164 -19.19 3.43 -30.23
N GLY A 165 -19.44 2.57 -29.22
CA GLY A 165 -18.64 1.37 -28.94
C GLY A 165 -17.38 1.60 -28.08
N GLU A 166 -17.01 2.84 -27.81
CA GLU A 166 -15.84 3.19 -26.99
C GLU A 166 -16.15 3.23 -25.49
N VAL A 167 -15.11 3.20 -24.66
CA VAL A 167 -15.24 3.38 -23.20
C VAL A 167 -15.70 4.80 -22.89
N GLU A 168 -16.70 4.93 -22.00
CA GLU A 168 -17.18 6.21 -21.53
C GLU A 168 -16.21 6.84 -20.53
N SER A 169 -15.14 7.43 -21.03
CA SER A 169 -14.22 8.26 -20.25
C SER A 169 -14.58 9.75 -20.37
N ALA A 170 -14.06 10.57 -19.46
CA ALA A 170 -14.22 12.02 -19.53
C ALA A 170 -13.62 12.60 -20.84
N GLN A 171 -12.44 12.14 -21.23
CA GLN A 171 -11.82 12.57 -22.50
C GLN A 171 -12.66 12.15 -23.71
N HIS A 172 -13.16 10.91 -23.71
CA HIS A 172 -14.01 10.44 -24.79
C HIS A 172 -15.28 11.30 -24.92
N LEU A 173 -16.02 11.46 -23.83
CA LEU A 173 -17.28 12.22 -23.82
C LEU A 173 -17.12 13.68 -24.27
N PHE A 174 -16.02 14.34 -23.90
CA PHE A 174 -15.86 15.78 -24.12
C PHE A 174 -15.00 16.16 -25.34
N LEU A 175 -14.14 15.27 -25.83
CA LEU A 175 -13.13 15.62 -26.86
C LEU A 175 -13.16 14.71 -28.09
N TYR A 176 -13.51 13.43 -27.95
CA TYR A 176 -13.23 12.42 -28.99
C TYR A 176 -14.45 11.63 -29.46
N CYS A 177 -15.61 11.79 -28.84
CA CYS A 177 -16.81 11.04 -29.18
C CYS A 177 -17.31 11.42 -30.59
N SER A 178 -17.20 10.50 -31.53
CA SER A 178 -17.60 10.69 -32.93
C SER A 178 -19.11 10.86 -33.13
N SER A 179 -19.93 10.42 -32.18
CA SER A 179 -21.39 10.60 -32.22
C SER A 179 -21.87 11.96 -31.71
N LEU A 180 -20.97 12.79 -31.17
CA LEU A 180 -21.24 14.18 -30.75
C LEU A 180 -20.80 15.22 -31.81
N GLY A 181 -20.17 14.78 -32.92
CA GLY A 181 -19.65 15.61 -34.00
C GLY A 181 -20.35 15.40 -35.33
#